data_AF-A0A5K0Z3J7-F1
#
_entry.id   AF-A0A5K0Z3J7-F1
#
_cell.length_a   1.000
_cell.length_b   1.000
_cell.length_c   1.000
_cell.angle_alpha   90.00
_cell.angle_beta   90.00
_cell.angle_gamma   90.00
#
_symmetry.space_group_name_H-M   'P 1'
#
loop_
_entity.id
_entity.type
_entity.pdbx_description
1 polymer ?
#
loop_
_entity_poly.entity_id
_entity_poly.type
_entity_poly.pdbx_seq_one_letter_code
_entity_poly.pdbx_strand_id
1 'polypeptide(L)' 'LTKVKREIGEISDNPQNFLLEALHPVGYSGALANSLMASESAIDRLDGSIIRKFVD' A
#
# COMPACT_ATOMS: atom_id res chain seq x y z
N LEU A 1 -0.29 -2.64 -13.68
CA LEU A 1 -0.12 -2.85 -12.21
C LEU A 1 0.75 -4.06 -11.85
N THR A 2 1.04 -4.97 -12.79
CA THR A 2 1.86 -6.17 -12.55
C THR A 2 3.23 -5.89 -11.92
N LYS A 3 3.88 -4.77 -12.30
CA LYS A 3 5.16 -4.35 -11.70
C LYS A 3 5.00 -4.00 -10.21
N VAL A 4 4.00 -3.18 -9.88
CA VAL A 4 3.71 -2.78 -8.49
C VAL A 4 3.36 -3.99 -7.62
N LYS A 5 2.56 -4.94 -8.13
CA LYS A 5 2.26 -6.19 -7.42
C LYS A 5 3.51 -6.99 -7.08
N ARG A 6 4.46 -7.06 -8.01
CA ARG A 6 5.75 -7.72 -7.79
C ARG A 6 6.57 -7.01 -6.72
N GLU A 7 6.69 -5.69 -6.81
CA GLU A 7 7.46 -4.87 -5.84
C GLU A 7 6.88 -4.99 -4.43
N ILE A 8 5.55 -5.05 -4.27
CA ILE A 8 4.91 -5.30 -2.96
C ILE A 8 5.31 -6.67 -2.38
N GLY A 9 5.36 -7.70 -3.23
CA GLY A 9 5.84 -9.03 -2.83
C GLY A 9 7.30 -9.00 -2.36
N GLU A 10 8.17 -8.38 -3.16
CA GLU A 10 9.61 -8.26 -2.85
C GLU A 10 9.87 -7.48 -1.54
N ILE A 11 9.09 -6.43 -1.26
CA ILE A 11 9.23 -5.67 -0.01
C ILE A 11 8.68 -6.48 1.19
N SER A 12 7.65 -7.30 0.98
CA SER A 12 7.13 -8.21 2.02
C SER A 12 8.14 -9.28 2.41
N ASP A 13 9.06 -9.64 1.50
CA ASP A 13 10.19 -10.53 1.81
C ASP A 13 11.24 -9.89 2.73
N ASN A 14 11.19 -8.56 2.94
CA ASN A 14 11.97 -7.88 3.96
C ASN A 14 11.17 -7.76 5.27
N PRO A 15 11.51 -8.56 6.30
CA PRO A 15 10.73 -8.62 7.54
C PRO A 15 10.72 -7.29 8.32
N GLN A 16 11.75 -6.47 8.19
CA GLN A 16 11.83 -5.19 8.91
C GLN A 16 10.83 -4.18 8.33
N ASN A 17 10.77 -4.09 7.01
CA ASN A 17 9.80 -3.23 6.33
C ASN A 17 8.37 -3.72 6.57
N PHE A 18 8.13 -5.03 6.48
CA PHE A 18 6.82 -5.61 6.77
C PHE A 18 6.33 -5.24 8.19
N LEU A 19 7.20 -5.36 9.20
CA LEU A 19 6.84 -5.01 10.57
C LEU A 19 6.54 -3.51 10.72
N LEU A 20 7.35 -2.63 10.12
CA LEU A 20 7.09 -1.19 10.16
C LEU A 20 5.74 -0.84 9.52
N GLU A 21 5.40 -1.45 8.38
CA GLU A 21 4.13 -1.21 7.71
C GLU A 21 2.93 -1.73 8.52
N ALA A 22 3.08 -2.86 9.23
CA ALA A 22 2.06 -3.42 10.11
C ALA A 22 1.79 -2.57 11.36
N LEU A 23 2.75 -1.74 11.78
CA LEU A 23 2.59 -0.86 12.94
C LEU A 23 1.65 0.33 12.66
N HIS A 24 1.55 0.81 11.41
CA HIS A 24 0.71 1.95 11.06
C HIS A 24 -0.76 1.77 11.50
N PRO A 25 -1.49 0.73 11.03
CA PRO A 25 -2.90 0.56 11.37
C PRO A 25 -3.14 0.13 12.82
N VAL A 26 -2.12 -0.40 13.50
CA VAL A 26 -2.22 -0.82 14.91
C VAL A 26 -1.96 0.34 15.87
N GLY A 27 -1.01 1.21 15.52
CA GLY A 27 -0.54 2.30 16.38
C GLY A 27 -1.23 3.64 16.13
N TYR A 28 -1.83 3.84 14.96
CA TYR A 28 -2.44 5.10 14.58
C TYR A 28 -3.89 4.95 14.14
N SER A 29 -4.60 6.08 14.11
CA SER A 29 -5.95 6.21 13.56
C SER A 29 -5.99 7.30 12.50
N GLY A 30 -7.02 7.29 11.65
CA GLY A 30 -7.18 8.29 10.60
C GLY A 30 -6.11 8.16 9.51
N ALA A 31 -5.57 9.29 9.03
CA ALA A 31 -4.67 9.31 7.87
C ALA A 31 -3.39 8.48 8.08
N LEU A 32 -2.81 8.52 9.29
CA LEU A 32 -1.56 7.83 9.64
C LEU A 32 -1.72 6.32 9.82
N ALA A 33 -2.97 5.82 9.93
CA ALA A 33 -3.24 4.39 9.99
C ALA A 33 -3.06 3.71 8.63
N ASN A 34 -3.01 4.48 7.54
CA ASN A 34 -2.78 3.94 6.21
C ASN A 34 -1.28 3.68 6.04
N SER A 35 -0.93 2.41 5.89
CA SER A 35 0.41 1.97 5.49
C SER A 35 0.83 2.64 4.17
N LEU A 36 2.12 2.90 4.02
CA LEU A 36 2.69 3.44 2.78
C LEU A 36 2.61 2.40 1.66
N MET A 37 2.72 1.12 2.03
CA MET A 37 2.48 0.01 1.11
C MET A 37 0.98 -0.20 0.88
N ALA A 38 0.59 -0.23 -0.38
CA ALA A 38 -0.77 -0.58 -0.76
C ALA A 38 -1.04 -2.07 -0.52
N SER A 39 -2.23 -2.40 0.00
CA SER A 39 -2.71 -3.78 0.02
C SER A 39 -2.97 -4.29 -1.40
N GLU A 40 -2.89 -5.61 -1.59
CA GLU A 40 -3.16 -6.21 -2.90
C GLU A 40 -4.58 -5.88 -3.40
N SER A 41 -5.56 -5.87 -2.50
CA SER A 41 -6.95 -5.50 -2.80
C SER A 41 -7.12 -4.03 -3.19
N ALA A 42 -6.28 -3.12 -2.66
CA ALA A 42 -6.28 -1.72 -3.09
C ALA A 42 -5.69 -1.56 -4.49
N ILE A 43 -4.63 -2.33 -4.82
CA ILE A 43 -4.04 -2.36 -6.16
C ILE A 43 -5.05 -2.91 -7.18
N ASP A 44 -5.78 -3.96 -6.87
CA ASP A 44 -6.78 -4.54 -7.79
C ASP A 44 -7.92 -3.59 -8.15
N ARG A 45 -8.20 -2.62 -7.28
CA ARG A 45 -9.20 -1.58 -7.50
C ARG A 45 -8.64 -0.35 -8.19
N LEU A 46 -7.31 -0.25 -8.33
CA LEU A 46 -6.67 0.93 -8.89
C LEU A 46 -6.84 0.95 -10.42
N ASP A 47 -7.36 2.04 -10.96
CA ASP A 47 -7.47 2.26 -12.39
C ASP A 47 -7.13 3.70 -12.77
N GLY A 48 -7.07 3.97 -14.08
CA GLY A 48 -6.73 5.29 -14.59
C GLY A 48 -7.73 6.38 -14.19
N SER A 49 -9.00 6.04 -13.94
CA SER A 49 -10.02 7.00 -13.51
C SER A 49 -9.81 7.44 -12.07
N ILE A 50 -9.46 6.50 -11.18
CA ILE A 50 -9.16 6.76 -9.78
C ILE A 50 -7.88 7.59 -9.65
N ILE A 51 -6.84 7.24 -10.40
CA ILE A 51 -5.57 7.98 -10.40
C ILE A 51 -5.79 9.41 -10.89
N ARG A 52 -6.55 9.59 -11.97
CA ARG A 52 -6.85 10.93 -12.49
C ARG A 52 -7.60 11.77 -11.46
N LYS A 53 -8.63 11.22 -10.82
CA LYS A 53 -9.40 11.89 -9.76
C LYS A 53 -8.54 12.31 -8.55
N PHE A 54 -7.44 11.60 -8.28
CA PHE A 54 -6.53 11.94 -7.19
C PHE A 54 -5.59 13.10 -7.53
N VAL A 55 -5.23 13.26 -8.81
CA VAL A 55 -4.28 14.27 -9.28
C VAL A 55 -4.97 15.59 -9.66
N ASP A 56 -6.21 15.51 -10.18
CA ASP A 56 -7.06 16.67 -10.47
C ASP A 56 -7.46 17.43 -9.20
#